data_AF-A0A416R4N4-F1
#
_entry.id   AF-A0A416R4N4-F1
#
_cell.length_a   1.000
_cell.length_b   1.000
_cell.length_c   1.000
_cell.angle_alpha   90.00
_cell.angle_beta   90.00
_cell.angle_gamma   90.00
#
_symmetry.space_group_name_H-M   'P 1'
#
loop_
_entity.id
_entity.type
_entity.pdbx_description
1 polymer ?
#
loop_
_entity_poly.entity_id
_entity_poly.type
_entity_poly.pdbx_seq_one_letter_code
_entity_poly.pdbx_strand_id
1 'polypeptide(L)'
;MGNRKQPFGYRVVMGEIALHPQESKLVEYIFQQYLAGATYNTLVEELREQAIPYDEGKLWNKNMVARILEDSRYTGERGYPPVIDREALEKALEKRSAKQTAAPKTDTQKLLRRFSGRPSTAHMERQVLDLLNSLIVSPEQLRLPATAPPD
;
A
#
# COMPACT_ATOMS: atom_id res chain seq x y z
N MET A 1 2.86 -7.55 21.21
CA MET A 1 1.60 -7.86 20.47
C MET A 1 1.43 -9.36 20.44
N GLY A 2 0.35 -9.91 21.02
CA GLY A 2 0.10 -11.35 20.97
C GLY A 2 -0.19 -11.79 19.53
N ASN A 3 0.59 -12.73 19.02
CA ASN A 3 0.35 -13.35 17.70
C ASN A 3 -0.78 -14.38 17.83
N ARG A 4 -1.76 -14.36 16.92
CA ARG A 4 -2.73 -15.47 16.80
C ARG A 4 -1.96 -16.76 16.51
N LYS A 5 -2.41 -17.85 17.14
CA LYS A 5 -1.85 -19.21 16.92
C LYS A 5 -2.24 -19.76 15.54
N GLN A 6 -3.39 -19.37 15.04
CA GLN A 6 -3.90 -19.75 13.72
C GLN A 6 -4.16 -18.50 12.86
N PRO A 7 -4.06 -18.61 11.52
CA PRO A 7 -4.49 -17.54 10.63
C PRO A 7 -5.98 -17.29 10.81
N PHE A 8 -6.37 -16.05 10.54
CA PHE A 8 -7.78 -15.68 10.46
C PHE A 8 -8.47 -16.54 9.39
N GLY A 9 -9.71 -16.96 9.60
CA GLY A 9 -10.40 -17.86 8.66
C GLY A 9 -10.30 -19.35 9.01
N TYR A 10 -9.47 -19.72 10.00
CA TYR A 10 -9.25 -21.10 10.39
C TYR A 10 -9.43 -21.32 11.89
N ARG A 11 -9.83 -22.54 12.22
CA ARG A 11 -9.94 -23.05 13.60
C ARG A 11 -9.45 -24.48 13.66
N VAL A 12 -9.07 -24.93 14.85
CA VAL A 12 -8.74 -26.34 15.09
C VAL A 12 -9.96 -27.02 15.67
N VAL A 13 -10.42 -28.10 15.01
CA VAL A 13 -11.53 -28.94 15.47
C VAL A 13 -11.00 -30.37 15.57
N MET A 14 -11.02 -30.94 16.78
CA MET A 14 -10.52 -32.30 17.03
C MET A 14 -9.07 -32.55 16.56
N GLY A 15 -8.21 -31.52 16.62
CA GLY A 15 -6.81 -31.62 16.20
C GLY A 15 -6.58 -31.38 14.71
N GLU A 16 -7.64 -31.26 13.90
CA GLU A 16 -7.55 -30.94 12.48
C GLU A 16 -7.83 -29.47 12.21
N ILE A 17 -7.19 -28.93 11.17
CA ILE A 17 -7.40 -27.54 10.74
C ILE A 17 -8.65 -27.51 9.87
N ALA A 18 -9.67 -26.77 10.33
CA ALA A 18 -10.93 -26.59 9.63
C ALA A 18 -11.19 -25.11 9.35
N LEU A 19 -12.01 -24.83 8.34
CA LEU A 19 -12.48 -23.47 8.07
C LEU A 19 -13.35 -22.97 9.21
N HIS A 20 -13.14 -21.71 9.59
CA HIS A 20 -14.06 -20.98 10.43
C HIS A 20 -15.12 -20.31 9.54
N PRO A 21 -16.40 -20.74 9.56
CA PRO A 21 -17.37 -20.37 8.52
C PRO A 21 -17.61 -18.87 8.30
N GLN A 22 -17.50 -18.06 9.36
CA GLN A 22 -17.65 -16.60 9.28
C GLN A 22 -16.35 -15.90 8.85
N GLU A 23 -15.24 -16.16 9.54
CA GLU A 23 -13.93 -15.59 9.19
C GLU A 23 -13.47 -15.98 7.78
N SER A 24 -13.70 -17.22 7.31
CA SER A 24 -13.24 -17.67 5.98
C SER A 24 -13.97 -16.93 4.86
N LYS A 25 -15.28 -16.70 5.01
CA LYS A 25 -16.06 -15.85 4.08
C LYS A 25 -15.53 -14.41 4.04
N LEU A 26 -15.08 -13.90 5.18
CA LEU A 26 -14.51 -12.57 5.25
C LEU A 26 -13.14 -12.51 4.57
N VAL A 27 -12.35 -13.58 4.63
CA VAL A 27 -11.12 -13.71 3.83
C VAL A 27 -11.44 -13.67 2.34
N GLU A 28 -12.42 -14.47 1.86
CA GLU A 28 -12.86 -14.43 0.46
C GLU A 28 -13.27 -13.02 0.03
N TYR A 29 -14.08 -12.35 0.86
CA TYR A 29 -14.51 -10.98 0.64
C TYR A 29 -13.32 -10.00 0.52
N ILE A 30 -12.33 -10.10 1.42
CA ILE A 30 -11.13 -9.25 1.39
C ILE A 30 -10.38 -9.42 0.07
N PHE A 31 -10.18 -10.66 -0.40
CA PHE A 31 -9.52 -10.92 -1.67
C PHE A 31 -10.33 -10.36 -2.84
N GLN A 32 -11.64 -10.59 -2.87
CA GLN A 32 -12.53 -10.09 -3.93
C GLN A 32 -12.50 -8.55 -4.03
N GLN A 33 -12.71 -7.85 -2.91
CA GLN A 33 -12.71 -6.39 -2.88
C GLN A 33 -11.33 -5.81 -3.21
N TYR A 34 -10.27 -6.42 -2.68
CA TYR A 34 -8.92 -5.96 -2.97
C TYR A 34 -8.60 -6.11 -4.45
N LEU A 35 -8.95 -7.24 -5.08
CA LEU A 35 -8.76 -7.44 -6.52
C LEU A 35 -9.61 -6.46 -7.34
N ALA A 36 -10.85 -6.19 -6.93
CA ALA A 36 -11.75 -5.24 -7.58
C ALA A 36 -11.27 -3.78 -7.56
N GLY A 37 -10.36 -3.39 -6.65
CA GLY A 37 -9.86 -2.01 -6.60
C GLY A 37 -9.68 -1.43 -5.22
N ALA A 38 -10.28 -2.05 -4.20
CA ALA A 38 -10.32 -1.49 -2.85
C ALA A 38 -8.92 -1.23 -2.30
N THR A 39 -8.81 -0.13 -1.55
CA THR A 39 -7.58 0.19 -0.82
C THR A 39 -7.60 -0.49 0.54
N TYR A 40 -6.43 -0.59 1.19
CA TYR A 40 -6.38 -1.11 2.56
C TYR A 40 -7.16 -0.25 3.55
N ASN A 41 -7.32 1.06 3.29
CA ASN A 41 -8.16 1.93 4.13
C ASN A 41 -9.62 1.51 4.02
N THR A 42 -10.12 1.44 2.78
CA THR A 42 -11.50 1.07 2.47
C THR A 42 -11.86 -0.28 3.08
N LEU A 43 -10.99 -1.28 2.89
CA LEU A 43 -11.18 -2.60 3.49
C LEU A 43 -11.24 -2.53 5.03
N VAL A 44 -10.35 -1.78 5.67
CA VAL A 44 -10.36 -1.66 7.14
C VAL A 44 -11.64 -0.97 7.64
N GLU A 45 -12.13 0.04 6.95
CA GLU A 45 -13.39 0.72 7.28
C GLU A 45 -14.56 -0.26 7.17
N GLU A 46 -14.69 -0.96 6.04
CA GLU A 46 -15.73 -1.97 5.82
C GLU A 46 -15.68 -3.10 6.86
N LEU A 47 -14.47 -3.58 7.19
CA LEU A 47 -14.26 -4.66 8.16
C LEU A 47 -14.58 -4.23 9.60
N ARG A 48 -14.51 -2.94 9.93
CA ARG A 48 -14.90 -2.43 11.26
C ARG A 48 -16.41 -2.39 11.45
N GLU A 49 -17.17 -2.25 10.37
CA GLU A 49 -18.64 -2.32 10.39
C GLU A 49 -19.15 -3.77 10.49
N GLN A 50 -18.29 -4.76 10.25
CA GLN A 50 -18.65 -6.17 10.41
C GLN A 50 -18.67 -6.58 11.89
N ALA A 51 -19.61 -7.44 12.25
CA ALA A 51 -19.71 -8.00 13.60
C ALA A 51 -18.57 -8.98 13.95
N ILE A 52 -17.71 -9.35 12.98
CA ILE A 52 -16.66 -10.35 13.14
C ILE A 52 -15.32 -9.63 13.44
N PRO A 53 -14.81 -9.67 14.69
CA PRO A 53 -13.54 -9.06 15.03
C PRO A 53 -12.36 -9.88 14.52
N TYR A 54 -11.23 -9.23 14.23
CA TYR A 54 -10.00 -9.94 13.89
C TYR A 54 -9.43 -10.69 15.11
N ASP A 55 -9.32 -10.03 16.27
CA ASP A 55 -9.03 -10.61 17.59
C ASP A 55 -10.01 -10.02 18.59
N GLU A 56 -10.36 -10.78 19.63
CA GLU A 56 -11.14 -10.25 20.76
C GLU A 56 -10.51 -8.95 21.29
N GLY A 57 -11.31 -7.87 21.31
CA GLY A 57 -10.90 -6.56 21.79
C GLY A 57 -9.99 -5.75 20.85
N LYS A 58 -9.71 -6.21 19.62
CA LYS A 58 -8.88 -5.45 18.65
C LYS A 58 -9.67 -4.99 17.43
N LEU A 59 -9.46 -3.72 17.07
CA LEU A 59 -9.97 -3.16 15.83
C LEU A 59 -9.11 -3.58 14.63
N TRP A 60 -9.77 -3.71 13.48
CA TRP A 60 -9.11 -3.94 12.20
C TRP A 60 -8.11 -2.83 11.87
N ASN A 61 -6.97 -3.23 11.30
CA ASN A 61 -5.94 -2.34 10.80
C ASN A 61 -5.31 -2.86 9.51
N LYS A 62 -4.57 -2.00 8.82
CA LYS A 62 -3.97 -2.31 7.50
C LYS A 62 -3.03 -3.50 7.53
N ASN A 63 -2.31 -3.70 8.64
CA ASN A 63 -1.34 -4.79 8.76
C ASN A 63 -2.07 -6.15 8.82
N MET A 64 -3.25 -6.20 9.42
CA MET A 64 -4.09 -7.40 9.42
C MET A 64 -4.52 -7.77 8.00
N VAL A 65 -5.03 -6.79 7.24
CA VAL A 65 -5.43 -6.98 5.84
C VAL A 65 -4.23 -7.38 4.97
N ALA A 66 -3.10 -6.70 5.11
CA ALA A 66 -1.88 -7.03 4.38
C ALA A 66 -1.42 -8.47 4.65
N ARG A 67 -1.42 -8.90 5.91
CA ARG A 67 -1.09 -10.28 6.28
C ARG A 67 -2.03 -11.30 5.64
N ILE A 68 -3.33 -11.00 5.57
CA ILE A 68 -4.30 -11.89 4.91
C ILE A 68 -3.97 -12.02 3.42
N LEU A 69 -3.74 -10.90 2.74
CA LEU A 69 -3.47 -10.85 1.30
C LEU A 69 -2.10 -11.46 0.89
N GLU A 70 -1.23 -11.73 1.85
CA GLU A 70 0.11 -12.31 1.63
C GLU A 70 0.20 -13.80 2.03
N ASP A 71 -0.81 -14.32 2.73
CA ASP A 71 -0.71 -15.64 3.34
C ASP A 71 -1.06 -16.74 2.34
N SER A 72 -0.05 -17.51 1.92
CA SER A 72 -0.22 -18.61 0.98
C SER A 72 -1.03 -19.77 1.54
N ARG A 73 -1.28 -19.84 2.85
CA ARG A 73 -2.12 -20.90 3.44
C ARG A 73 -3.55 -20.87 2.93
N TYR A 74 -4.07 -19.72 2.49
CA TYR A 74 -5.41 -19.62 1.95
C TYR A 74 -5.61 -20.33 0.60
N THR A 75 -4.53 -20.73 -0.08
CA THR A 75 -4.60 -21.50 -1.34
C THR A 75 -4.54 -23.01 -1.12
N GLY A 76 -4.52 -23.45 0.14
CA GLY A 76 -4.44 -24.87 0.50
C GLY A 76 -3.04 -25.35 0.89
N GLU A 77 -2.07 -24.44 1.01
CA GLU A 77 -0.70 -24.81 1.40
C GLU A 77 -0.62 -25.30 2.85
N ARG A 78 0.38 -26.15 3.14
CA ARG A 78 0.71 -26.63 4.49
C ARG A 78 -0.43 -27.39 5.19
N GLY A 79 -1.31 -28.02 4.41
CA GLY A 79 -2.44 -28.82 4.95
C GLY A 79 -3.62 -27.99 5.45
N TYR A 80 -3.67 -26.69 5.10
CA TYR A 80 -4.84 -25.86 5.35
C TYR A 80 -5.90 -26.14 4.28
N PRO A 81 -7.19 -26.16 4.62
CA PRO A 81 -8.24 -26.15 3.60
C PRO A 81 -8.18 -24.87 2.76
N PRO A 82 -8.31 -24.95 1.42
CA PRO A 82 -8.28 -23.76 0.57
C PRO A 82 -9.52 -22.89 0.80
N VAL A 83 -9.31 -21.57 0.80
CA VAL A 83 -10.35 -20.53 0.87
C VAL A 83 -10.41 -19.75 -0.44
N ILE A 84 -9.27 -19.57 -1.11
CA ILE A 84 -9.16 -18.89 -2.40
C ILE A 84 -8.35 -19.73 -3.39
N ASP A 85 -8.51 -19.43 -4.67
CA ASP A 85 -7.65 -19.99 -5.71
C ASP A 85 -6.25 -19.38 -5.67
N ARG A 86 -5.27 -20.18 -6.09
CA ARG A 86 -3.88 -19.73 -6.21
C ARG A 86 -3.73 -18.51 -7.12
N GLU A 87 -4.49 -18.46 -8.21
CA GLU A 87 -4.50 -17.34 -9.14
C GLU A 87 -4.95 -16.02 -8.47
N ALA A 88 -5.91 -16.08 -7.54
CA ALA A 88 -6.37 -14.90 -6.81
C ALA A 88 -5.28 -14.34 -5.89
N LEU A 89 -4.49 -15.21 -5.25
CA LEU A 89 -3.35 -14.80 -4.44
C LEU A 89 -2.26 -14.16 -5.31
N GLU A 90 -1.92 -14.79 -6.44
CA GLU A 90 -0.90 -14.26 -7.36
C GLU A 90 -1.28 -12.87 -7.86
N LYS A 91 -2.53 -12.66 -8.30
CA LYS A 91 -3.04 -11.33 -8.70
C LYS A 91 -2.97 -10.30 -7.56
N ALA A 92 -3.25 -10.71 -6.33
CA ALA A 92 -3.16 -9.82 -5.17
C ALA A 92 -1.71 -9.39 -4.90
N LEU A 93 -0.76 -10.32 -5.01
CA LEU A 93 0.68 -10.06 -4.85
C LEU A 93 1.22 -9.17 -5.98
N GLU A 94 0.82 -9.40 -7.23
CA GLU A 94 1.17 -8.56 -8.38
C GLU A 94 0.66 -7.13 -8.22
N LYS A 95 -0.61 -6.96 -7.83
CA LYS A 95 -1.17 -5.62 -7.55
C LYS A 95 -0.40 -4.90 -6.46
N ARG A 96 0.10 -5.64 -5.47
CA ARG A 96 0.89 -5.09 -4.37
C ARG A 96 2.30 -4.72 -4.82
N SER A 97 2.97 -5.57 -5.59
CA SER A 97 4.30 -5.27 -6.13
C SER A 97 4.26 -4.08 -7.09
N ALA A 98 3.24 -3.99 -7.95
CA ALA A 98 3.02 -2.83 -8.84
C ALA A 98 2.85 -1.50 -8.07
N LYS A 99 2.22 -1.53 -6.89
CA LYS A 99 2.13 -0.35 -6.01
C LYS A 99 3.45 -0.05 -5.30
N GLN A 100 4.24 -1.06 -4.97
CA GLN A 100 5.56 -0.91 -4.34
C GLN A 100 6.63 -0.44 -5.34
N THR A 101 6.51 -0.81 -6.63
CA THR A 101 7.43 -0.41 -7.70
C THR A 101 7.16 1.00 -8.25
N ALA A 102 6.13 1.70 -7.75
CA ALA A 102 6.02 3.14 -7.95
C ALA A 102 7.33 3.79 -7.43
N ALA A 103 8.15 4.26 -8.38
CA ALA A 103 9.56 4.56 -8.15
C ALA A 103 9.78 5.37 -6.87
N PRO A 104 10.74 4.97 -6.01
CA PRO A 104 11.04 5.71 -4.81
C PRO A 104 11.38 7.15 -5.18
N LYS A 105 10.77 8.11 -4.48
CA LYS A 105 11.06 9.55 -4.69
C LYS A 105 12.56 9.77 -4.55
N THR A 106 13.16 10.42 -5.55
CA THR A 106 14.60 10.71 -5.55
C THR A 106 14.94 11.64 -4.38
N ASP A 107 16.20 11.63 -3.93
CA ASP A 107 16.62 12.52 -2.83
C ASP A 107 16.42 13.99 -3.19
N THR A 108 16.60 14.35 -4.46
CA THR A 108 16.26 15.67 -5.02
C THR A 108 14.77 16.00 -4.84
N GLN A 109 13.86 15.08 -5.17
CA GLN A 109 12.42 15.30 -4.95
C GLN A 109 12.05 15.43 -3.47
N LYS A 110 12.74 14.72 -2.57
CA LYS A 110 12.56 14.87 -1.11
C LYS A 110 13.02 16.24 -0.63
N LEU A 111 14.19 16.70 -1.08
CA LEU A 111 14.71 18.04 -0.78
C LEU A 111 13.79 19.12 -1.30
N LEU A 112 13.35 19.03 -2.56
CA LEU A 112 12.40 19.97 -3.17
C LEU A 112 11.09 20.03 -2.38
N ARG A 113 10.55 18.89 -1.91
CA ARG A 113 9.37 18.88 -1.04
C ARG A 113 9.62 19.62 0.28
N ARG A 114 10.81 19.45 0.87
CA ARG A 114 11.18 20.10 2.14
C ARG A 114 11.27 21.62 1.99
N PHE A 115 11.82 22.11 0.88
CA PHE A 115 11.99 23.55 0.64
C PHE A 115 10.73 24.22 0.10
N SER A 116 9.98 23.57 -0.78
CA SER A 116 8.82 24.17 -1.46
C SER A 116 7.48 23.94 -0.76
N GLY A 117 7.41 23.03 0.21
CA GLY A 117 6.16 22.63 0.89
C GLY A 117 5.17 21.90 -0.02
N ARG A 118 5.48 21.70 -1.30
CA ARG A 118 4.63 21.04 -2.29
C ARG A 118 5.34 19.85 -2.93
N PRO A 119 4.61 18.81 -3.37
CA PRO A 119 5.22 17.71 -4.12
C PRO A 119 5.69 18.20 -5.50
N SER A 120 6.92 17.80 -5.88
CA SER A 120 7.40 17.97 -7.25
C SER A 120 6.50 17.18 -8.20
N THR A 121 6.01 17.82 -9.26
CA THR A 121 5.25 17.16 -10.32
C THR A 121 6.10 17.06 -11.58
N ALA A 122 5.85 16.05 -12.42
CA ALA A 122 6.58 15.89 -13.69
C ALA A 122 6.48 17.13 -14.60
N HIS A 123 5.37 17.87 -14.53
CA HIS A 123 5.20 19.13 -15.25
C HIS A 123 6.15 20.21 -14.73
N MET A 124 6.25 20.37 -13.41
CA MET A 124 7.18 21.32 -12.79
C MET A 124 8.64 20.98 -13.12
N GLU A 125 9.01 19.70 -13.08
CA GLU A 125 10.36 19.26 -13.44
C GLU A 125 10.68 19.61 -14.90
N ARG A 126 9.72 19.43 -15.81
CA ARG A 126 9.88 19.77 -17.22
C ARG A 126 9.98 21.27 -17.45
N GLN A 127 9.14 22.08 -16.78
CA GLN A 127 9.23 23.54 -16.84
C GLN A 127 10.58 24.07 -16.36
N VAL A 128 11.12 23.52 -15.25
CA VAL A 128 12.45 23.91 -14.75
C VAL A 128 13.55 23.50 -15.72
N LEU A 129 13.46 22.30 -16.29
CA LEU A 129 14.44 21.83 -17.28
C LEU A 129 14.43 22.71 -18.54
N ASP A 130 13.24 23.05 -19.05
CA ASP A 130 13.09 23.93 -20.22
C ASP A 130 13.68 25.32 -19.95
N LEU A 131 13.46 25.87 -18.75
CA LEU A 131 14.06 27.13 -18.32
C LEU A 131 15.59 27.05 -18.22
N LEU A 132 16.13 25.99 -17.63
CA LEU A 132 17.58 25.80 -17.53
C LEU A 132 18.21 25.67 -18.92
N ASN A 133 17.57 24.92 -19.82
CA ASN A 133 18.02 24.77 -21.20
C ASN A 133 17.97 26.11 -21.95
N SER A 134 16.93 26.94 -21.76
CA SER A 134 16.87 28.26 -22.37
C SER A 134 17.96 29.20 -21.84
N LEU A 135 18.29 29.12 -20.55
CA LEU A 135 19.36 29.90 -19.93
C LEU A 135 20.76 29.46 -20.40
N ILE A 136 20.96 28.18 -20.68
CA ILE A 136 22.21 27.67 -21.29
C ILE A 136 22.39 28.24 -22.70
N VAL A 137 21.30 28.34 -23.47
CA VAL A 137 21.31 28.89 -24.84
C VAL A 137 21.51 30.41 -24.84
N SER A 138 20.91 31.12 -23.88
CA SER A 138 20.96 32.58 -23.77
C SER A 138 21.27 33.03 -22.33
N PRO A 139 22.55 33.01 -21.92
CA PRO A 139 22.97 33.39 -20.56
C PRO A 139 22.72 34.86 -20.24
N GLU A 140 22.58 35.74 -21.25
CA GLU A 140 22.24 37.16 -21.08
C GLU A 140 20.88 37.42 -20.37
N GLN A 141 20.05 36.40 -20.19
CA GLN A 141 18.78 36.50 -19.48
C GLN A 141 18.92 36.54 -17.95
N LEU A 142 20.09 36.15 -17.40
CA LEU A 142 20.36 36.19 -15.96
C LEU A 142 20.65 37.62 -15.50
N ARG A 143 19.65 38.28 -14.92
CA ARG A 143 19.86 39.57 -14.23
C ARG A 143 20.11 39.34 -12.75
N LEU A 144 21.28 39.78 -12.27
CA LEU A 144 21.58 39.81 -10.84
C LEU A 144 20.71 40.89 -10.17
N PRO A 145 20.12 40.60 -9.00
CA PRO A 145 19.49 41.65 -8.20
C PRO A 145 20.56 42.66 -7.79
N ALA A 146 20.27 43.95 -7.94
CA ALA A 146 21.20 45.01 -7.56
C ALA A 146 21.59 44.85 -6.10
N THR A 147 22.88 44.64 -5.85
CA THR A 147 23.46 44.68 -4.51
C THR A 147 23.14 46.03 -3.89
N ALA A 148 22.36 46.05 -2.81
CA ALA A 148 22.16 47.25 -2.02
C ALA A 148 23.53 47.76 -1.53
N PRO A 149 23.79 49.08 -1.53
CA PRO A 149 25.06 49.62 -1.04
C PRO A 149 25.26 49.25 0.43
N PRO A 150 26.50 49.01 0.88
CA PRO A 150 26.78 48.88 2.30
C PRO A 150 26.61 50.25 3.00
N ASP A 151 25.89 50.25 4.13
CA ASP A 151 25.85 51.36 5.09
C ASP A 151 27.21 51.52 5.81
#